data_AF-A0A8S3V1E7-F1
#
_entry.id   AF-A0A8S3V1E7-F1
#
_cell.length_a   1.000
_cell.length_b   1.000
_cell.length_c   1.000
_cell.angle_alpha   90.00
_cell.angle_beta   90.00
_cell.angle_gamma   90.00
#
_symmetry.space_group_name_H-M   'P 1'
#
loop_
_entity.id
_entity.type
_entity.pdbx_description
1 polymer ?
#
loop_
_entity_poly.entity_id
_entity_poly.type
_entity_poly.pdbx_seq_one_letter_code
_entity_poly.pdbx_strand_id
1 'polypeptide(L)'
;MWMLVIKLLLNPNNLLSKASNAVTGQITNDPYMREIAISSVSGHGTARGMAKLYGILANGGKLGNKQFLSQETIKSLTDPKMIGESLNYGGKIKMGRGLYYSKNPMDEDVYGHPGYGGQMAFGDPIHNIGMAYLTNDLSAFGYGNDPKFLALQKEFYNCLSKIEKSKTSLGTQFDMLSAS
;
A
#
# COMPACT_ATOMS: atom_id res chain seq x y z
N MET A 1 10.87 18.37 12.75
CA MET A 1 9.57 17.81 12.34
C MET A 1 9.12 16.67 13.26
N TRP A 2 9.91 15.62 13.48
CA TRP A 2 9.59 14.53 14.44
C TRP A 2 9.27 14.99 15.87
N MET A 3 9.98 15.98 16.41
CA MET A 3 9.68 16.55 17.72
C MET A 3 8.28 17.19 17.81
N LEU A 4 7.72 17.67 16.68
CA LEU A 4 6.37 18.23 16.64
C LEU A 4 5.33 17.12 16.81
N VAL A 5 5.48 16.00 16.08
CA VAL A 5 4.59 14.83 16.19
C VAL A 5 4.61 14.28 17.61
N ILE A 6 5.79 14.15 18.22
CA ILE A 6 5.92 13.71 19.62
C ILE A 6 5.16 14.67 20.56
N LYS A 7 5.34 15.99 20.41
CA LYS A 7 4.60 16.98 21.21
C LYS A 7 3.08 16.88 21.02
N LEU A 8 2.61 16.60 19.80
CA LEU A 8 1.18 16.42 19.51
C LEU A 8 0.64 15.13 20.14
N LEU A 9 1.38 14.03 20.08
CA LEU A 9 0.99 12.75 20.71
C LEU A 9 0.96 12.82 22.24
N LEU A 10 1.93 13.53 22.84
CA LEU A 10 2.03 13.71 24.30
C LEU A 10 1.04 14.73 24.85
N ASN A 11 0.40 15.54 24.01
CA ASN A 11 -0.63 16.48 24.44
C ASN A 11 -2.00 15.77 24.43
N PRO A 12 -2.60 15.43 25.60
CA PRO A 12 -3.86 14.68 25.67
C PRO A 12 -5.06 15.44 25.11
N ASN A 13 -4.95 16.78 24.97
CA ASN A 13 -6.00 17.60 24.37
C ASN A 13 -5.91 17.64 22.84
N ASN A 14 -4.84 17.14 22.25
CA ASN A 14 -4.67 17.09 20.80
C ASN A 14 -5.49 15.97 20.16
N LEU A 15 -6.08 16.25 18.98
CA LEU A 15 -6.89 15.27 18.24
C LEU A 15 -6.09 14.02 17.84
N LEU A 16 -4.81 14.16 17.48
CA LEU A 16 -3.95 13.03 17.14
C LEU A 16 -3.76 12.09 18.34
N SER A 17 -3.49 12.66 19.53
CA SER A 17 -3.37 11.88 20.77
C SER A 17 -4.66 11.14 21.11
N LYS A 18 -5.81 11.81 21.02
CA LYS A 18 -7.12 11.19 21.27
C LYS A 18 -7.44 10.08 20.28
N ALA A 19 -7.14 10.29 19.00
CA ALA A 19 -7.38 9.29 17.95
C ALA A 19 -6.45 8.07 18.12
N SER A 20 -5.16 8.28 18.40
CA SER A 20 -4.18 7.19 18.57
C SER A 20 -4.47 6.33 19.80
N ASN A 21 -5.03 6.91 20.86
CA ASN A 21 -5.38 6.17 22.08
C ASN A 21 -6.77 5.50 22.03
N ALA A 22 -7.60 5.81 21.03
CA ALA A 22 -8.94 5.26 20.93
C ALA A 22 -8.98 3.78 20.51
N VAL A 23 -7.94 3.30 19.80
CA VAL A 23 -7.85 1.92 19.32
C VAL A 23 -6.46 1.36 19.63
N THR A 24 -6.40 0.48 20.63
CA THR A 24 -5.16 -0.25 20.97
C THR A 24 -5.16 -1.61 20.27
N GLY A 25 -3.98 -2.22 20.09
CA GLY A 25 -3.87 -3.57 19.54
C GLY A 25 -4.57 -4.65 20.39
N GLN A 26 -4.88 -4.37 21.66
CA GLN A 26 -5.66 -5.27 22.50
C GLN A 26 -7.14 -5.26 22.12
N ILE A 27 -7.68 -4.08 21.84
CA ILE A 27 -9.09 -3.89 21.45
C ILE A 27 -9.38 -4.56 20.09
N THR A 28 -8.41 -4.64 19.18
CA THR A 28 -8.58 -5.31 17.88
C THR A 28 -8.73 -6.84 17.99
N ASN A 29 -8.36 -7.43 19.13
CA ASN A 29 -8.54 -8.87 19.38
C ASN A 29 -9.91 -9.20 20.00
N ASP A 30 -10.68 -8.20 20.43
CA ASP A 30 -12.02 -8.37 20.98
C ASP A 30 -12.98 -8.87 19.88
N PRO A 31 -13.66 -10.02 20.04
CA PRO A 31 -14.69 -10.48 19.11
C PRO A 31 -15.73 -9.41 18.76
N TYR A 32 -16.18 -8.62 19.74
CA TYR A 32 -17.17 -7.57 19.52
C TYR A 32 -16.64 -6.49 18.56
N MET A 33 -15.38 -6.08 18.70
CA MET A 33 -14.77 -5.11 17.79
C MET A 33 -14.60 -5.63 16.37
N ARG A 34 -14.53 -6.96 16.19
CA ARG A 34 -14.47 -7.58 14.86
C ARG A 34 -15.83 -7.60 14.16
N GLU A 35 -16.92 -7.53 14.92
CA GLU A 35 -18.28 -7.48 14.39
C GLU A 35 -18.70 -6.03 14.00
N ILE A 36 -18.06 -5.02 14.59
CA ILE A 36 -18.35 -3.62 14.24
C ILE A 36 -17.63 -3.23 12.94
N ALA A 37 -18.41 -2.73 11.98
CA ALA A 37 -17.91 -2.24 10.69
C ALA A 37 -17.35 -0.80 10.79
N ILE A 38 -16.13 -0.66 11.32
CA ILE A 38 -15.38 0.60 11.33
C ILE A 38 -14.36 0.57 10.18
N SER A 39 -14.73 1.10 9.02
CA SER A 39 -13.94 1.00 7.78
C SER A 39 -12.52 1.55 7.86
N SER A 40 -12.20 2.37 8.87
CA SER A 40 -10.85 2.91 9.09
C SER A 40 -9.91 1.96 9.85
N VAL A 41 -10.43 1.00 10.64
CA VAL A 41 -9.59 0.23 11.58
C VAL A 41 -9.97 -1.25 11.75
N SER A 42 -11.20 -1.67 11.47
CA SER A 42 -11.67 -3.05 11.77
C SER A 42 -11.71 -3.97 10.54
N GLY A 43 -10.97 -3.65 9.48
CA GLY A 43 -10.88 -4.48 8.29
C GLY A 43 -10.17 -5.81 8.55
N HIS A 44 -10.81 -6.92 8.20
CA HIS A 44 -10.22 -8.27 8.31
C HIS A 44 -10.05 -8.89 6.92
N GLY A 45 -8.87 -9.43 6.66
CA GLY A 45 -8.55 -10.02 5.37
C GLY A 45 -7.25 -10.79 5.39
N THR A 46 -6.95 -11.42 4.27
CA THR A 46 -5.66 -12.11 4.06
C THR A 46 -4.76 -11.28 3.16
N ALA A 47 -3.45 -11.47 3.26
CA ALA A 47 -2.48 -10.81 2.37
C ALA A 47 -2.82 -11.10 0.89
N ARG A 48 -3.24 -12.34 0.57
CA ARG A 48 -3.70 -12.71 -0.77
C ARG A 48 -4.93 -11.93 -1.22
N GLY A 49 -5.91 -11.74 -0.34
CA GLY A 49 -7.11 -10.95 -0.63
C GLY A 49 -6.78 -9.48 -0.89
N MET A 50 -5.94 -8.89 -0.06
CA MET A 50 -5.49 -7.50 -0.23
C MET A 50 -4.65 -7.31 -1.50
N ALA A 51 -3.70 -8.21 -1.76
CA ALA A 51 -2.92 -8.20 -3.00
C ALA A 51 -3.82 -8.31 -4.24
N LYS A 52 -4.85 -9.15 -4.18
CA LYS A 52 -5.85 -9.27 -5.27
C LYS A 52 -6.66 -7.99 -5.44
N LEU A 53 -7.12 -7.37 -4.36
CA LEU A 53 -7.85 -6.10 -4.39
C LEU A 53 -7.00 -5.00 -5.04
N TYR A 54 -5.78 -4.81 -4.57
CA TYR A 54 -4.90 -3.77 -5.12
C TYR A 54 -4.41 -4.11 -6.53
N GLY A 55 -4.30 -5.39 -6.88
CA GLY A 55 -4.03 -5.83 -8.25
C GLY A 55 -5.17 -5.49 -9.21
N ILE A 56 -6.42 -5.59 -8.75
CA ILE A 56 -7.58 -5.09 -9.51
C ILE A 56 -7.45 -3.59 -9.77
N LEU A 57 -7.08 -2.80 -8.76
CA LEU A 57 -6.91 -1.35 -8.92
C LEU A 57 -5.77 -1.04 -9.90
N ALA A 58 -4.60 -1.65 -9.70
CA ALA A 58 -3.42 -1.51 -10.54
C ALA A 58 -3.73 -1.83 -12.01
N ASN A 59 -4.53 -2.87 -12.26
CA ASN A 59 -4.91 -3.33 -13.59
C ASN A 59 -6.20 -2.64 -14.11
N GLY A 60 -6.36 -1.34 -13.84
CA GLY A 60 -7.47 -0.54 -14.39
C GLY A 60 -8.86 -1.01 -13.97
N GLY A 61 -8.99 -1.59 -12.78
CA GLY A 61 -10.24 -2.08 -12.22
C GLY A 61 -10.63 -3.49 -12.69
N LYS A 62 -9.71 -4.25 -13.30
CA LYS A 62 -9.97 -5.57 -13.89
C LYS A 62 -9.24 -6.71 -13.20
N LEU A 63 -9.86 -7.89 -13.21
CA LEU A 63 -9.19 -9.17 -12.96
C LEU A 63 -9.61 -10.19 -14.00
N GLY A 64 -8.65 -10.64 -14.82
CA GLY A 64 -8.93 -11.43 -16.01
C GLY A 64 -9.89 -10.68 -16.92
N ASN A 65 -10.97 -11.35 -17.34
CA ASN A 65 -11.98 -10.76 -18.23
C ASN A 65 -13.07 -9.97 -17.50
N LYS A 66 -13.04 -9.88 -16.16
CA LYS A 66 -14.08 -9.21 -15.36
C LYS A 66 -13.65 -7.79 -14.97
N GLN A 67 -14.49 -6.81 -15.28
CA GLN A 67 -14.40 -5.44 -14.80
C GLN A 67 -15.13 -5.30 -13.45
N PHE A 68 -14.43 -4.81 -12.43
CA PHE A 68 -14.99 -4.53 -11.10
C PHE A 68 -15.24 -3.04 -10.86
N LEU A 69 -14.36 -2.17 -11.36
CA LEU A 69 -14.47 -0.71 -11.27
C LEU A 69 -14.21 -0.10 -12.63
N SER A 70 -14.91 0.94 -13.06
CA SER A 70 -14.62 1.55 -14.36
C SER A 70 -13.24 2.21 -14.37
N GLN A 71 -12.64 2.38 -15.56
CA GLN A 71 -11.38 3.13 -15.69
C GLN A 71 -11.50 4.57 -15.17
N GLU A 72 -12.68 5.18 -15.34
CA GLU A 72 -12.98 6.51 -14.79
C GLU A 72 -12.94 6.49 -13.25
N THR A 73 -13.52 5.47 -12.61
CA THR A 73 -13.44 5.30 -11.15
C THR A 73 -11.99 5.14 -10.70
N ILE A 74 -11.19 4.32 -11.38
CA ILE A 74 -9.76 4.18 -11.06
C ILE A 74 -9.05 5.52 -11.18
N LYS A 75 -9.22 6.23 -12.30
CA LYS A 75 -8.63 7.56 -12.51
C LYS A 75 -9.02 8.54 -11.41
N SER A 76 -10.28 8.53 -10.97
CA SER A 76 -10.77 9.40 -9.89
C SER A 76 -10.20 9.02 -8.52
N LEU A 77 -10.04 7.73 -8.22
CA LEU A 77 -9.42 7.24 -6.99
C LEU A 77 -7.93 7.62 -6.92
N THR A 78 -7.25 7.51 -8.06
CA THR A 78 -5.80 7.72 -8.22
C THR A 78 -5.48 9.12 -8.74
N ASP A 79 -6.37 10.09 -8.62
CA ASP A 79 -6.08 11.49 -8.90
C ASP A 79 -5.57 12.15 -7.60
N PRO A 80 -4.29 12.57 -7.52
CA PRO A 80 -3.74 13.17 -6.30
C PRO A 80 -4.53 14.42 -5.89
N LYS A 81 -5.14 14.39 -4.71
CA LYS A 81 -5.91 15.51 -4.14
C LYS A 81 -5.15 16.28 -3.07
N MET A 82 -4.15 15.64 -2.46
CA MET A 82 -3.33 16.25 -1.42
C MET A 82 -1.86 15.96 -1.72
N ILE A 83 -1.07 17.02 -1.86
CA ILE A 83 0.39 16.96 -2.01
C ILE A 83 0.96 18.01 -1.07
N GLY A 84 1.60 17.60 0.02
CA GLY A 84 2.13 18.54 0.99
C GLY A 84 2.41 17.92 2.36
N GLU A 85 2.78 18.78 3.31
CA GLU A 85 3.06 18.38 4.68
C GLU A 85 1.80 17.90 5.39
N SER A 86 1.88 16.72 6.03
CA SER A 86 0.84 16.19 6.90
C SER A 86 1.32 16.19 8.34
N LEU A 87 0.59 16.90 9.20
CA LEU A 87 0.85 16.95 10.63
C LEU A 87 0.66 15.59 11.32
N ASN A 88 -0.26 14.76 10.79
CA ASN A 88 -0.52 13.42 11.31
C ASN A 88 0.59 12.43 10.90
N TYR A 89 1.19 12.65 9.73
CA TYR A 89 2.26 11.80 9.19
C TYR A 89 3.65 12.26 9.63
N GLY A 90 3.81 13.54 9.99
CA GLY A 90 5.12 14.13 10.30
C GLY A 90 6.02 14.33 9.08
N GLY A 91 5.43 14.51 7.89
CA GLY A 91 6.16 14.75 6.66
C GLY A 91 5.27 14.90 5.42
N LYS A 92 5.90 15.01 4.25
CA LYS A 92 5.22 15.15 2.97
C LYS A 92 4.47 13.88 2.60
N ILE A 93 3.21 14.04 2.24
CA ILE A 93 2.38 12.98 1.68
C ILE A 93 1.87 13.38 0.30
N LYS A 94 1.62 12.37 -0.52
CA LYS A 94 0.82 12.46 -1.74
C LYS A 94 -0.34 11.49 -1.56
N MET A 95 -1.56 11.96 -1.69
CA MET A 95 -2.76 11.15 -1.43
C MET A 95 -3.84 11.45 -2.47
N GLY A 96 -4.44 10.38 -3.01
CA GLY A 96 -5.68 10.42 -3.79
C GLY A 96 -6.91 10.37 -2.89
N ARG A 97 -7.99 9.73 -3.37
CA ARG A 97 -9.21 9.54 -2.58
C ARG A 97 -9.09 8.31 -1.68
N GLY A 98 -8.44 8.47 -0.53
CA GLY A 98 -8.22 7.40 0.44
C GLY A 98 -7.05 6.47 0.10
N LEU A 99 -6.22 6.82 -0.88
CA LEU A 99 -5.04 6.07 -1.30
C LEU A 99 -3.80 6.93 -1.12
N TYR A 100 -2.83 6.42 -0.38
CA TYR A 100 -1.50 7.01 -0.20
C TYR A 100 -0.59 6.60 -1.33
N TYR A 101 0.20 7.55 -1.83
CA TYR A 101 1.26 7.28 -2.78
C TYR A 101 2.58 7.05 -2.06
N SER A 102 3.33 6.08 -2.55
CA SER A 102 4.71 5.81 -2.15
C SER A 102 5.53 5.45 -3.38
N LYS A 103 6.84 5.37 -3.21
CA LYS A 103 7.75 4.88 -4.24
C LYS A 103 8.00 3.39 -4.07
N ASN A 104 7.99 2.66 -5.18
CA ASN A 104 8.57 1.31 -5.20
C ASN A 104 10.11 1.38 -5.29
N PRO A 105 10.84 0.26 -5.19
CA PRO A 105 12.30 0.23 -5.33
C PRO A 105 12.86 0.69 -6.69
N MET A 106 12.00 0.88 -7.70
CA MET A 106 12.33 1.40 -9.04
C MET A 106 12.05 2.90 -9.18
N ASP A 107 11.73 3.60 -8.08
CA ASP A 107 11.34 5.02 -8.03
C ASP A 107 10.03 5.38 -8.75
N GLU A 108 9.15 4.40 -8.90
CA GLU A 108 7.85 4.60 -9.52
C GLU A 108 6.74 4.78 -8.49
N ASP A 109 5.71 5.52 -8.88
CA ASP A 109 4.56 5.77 -8.03
C ASP A 109 3.68 4.52 -7.92
N VAL A 110 3.54 4.00 -6.70
CA VAL A 110 2.53 3.02 -6.33
C VAL A 110 1.51 3.66 -5.40
N TYR A 111 0.28 3.15 -5.38
CA TYR A 111 -0.78 3.69 -4.53
C TYR A 111 -1.45 2.61 -3.69
N GLY A 112 -1.71 2.92 -2.43
CA GLY A 112 -2.07 1.93 -1.44
C GLY A 112 -2.57 2.52 -0.13
N HIS A 113 -2.50 1.73 0.92
CA HIS A 113 -2.72 2.22 2.27
C HIS A 113 -1.78 1.51 3.25
N PRO A 114 -1.06 2.25 4.11
CA PRO A 114 -0.34 1.66 5.22
C PRO A 114 -1.29 1.33 6.37
N GLY A 115 -1.06 0.22 7.06
CA GLY A 115 -1.80 -0.14 8.26
C GLY A 115 -0.95 0.02 9.52
N TYR A 116 -1.62 0.08 10.66
CA TYR A 116 -0.98 0.05 11.96
C TYR A 116 -0.13 -1.23 12.12
N GLY A 117 1.03 -1.12 12.76
CA GLY A 117 1.93 -2.24 13.03
C GLY A 117 2.75 -2.73 11.84
N GLY A 118 3.07 -1.83 10.91
CA GLY A 118 3.94 -2.14 9.75
C GLY A 118 3.24 -2.82 8.57
N GLN A 119 1.92 -2.96 8.62
CA GLN A 119 1.14 -3.51 7.52
C GLN A 119 1.17 -2.59 6.30
N MET A 120 1.10 -3.15 5.11
CA MET A 120 1.08 -2.37 3.86
C MET A 120 0.37 -3.14 2.76
N ALA A 121 -0.46 -2.46 1.98
CA ALA A 121 -1.00 -3.00 0.75
C ALA A 121 -1.10 -1.91 -0.33
N PHE A 122 -0.66 -2.20 -1.54
CA PHE A 122 -0.61 -1.24 -2.64
C PHE A 122 -0.74 -1.91 -4.00
N GLY A 123 -1.14 -1.11 -4.99
CA GLY A 123 -1.13 -1.44 -6.40
C GLY A 123 -0.04 -0.68 -7.14
N ASP A 124 0.68 -1.37 -8.02
CA ASP A 124 1.64 -0.82 -8.96
C ASP A 124 0.99 -0.81 -10.36
N PRO A 125 0.55 0.36 -10.85
CA PRO A 125 -0.14 0.47 -12.14
C PRO A 125 0.80 0.32 -13.34
N ILE A 126 2.12 0.49 -13.17
CA ILE A 126 3.09 0.35 -14.26
C ILE A 126 3.27 -1.14 -14.57
N HIS A 127 3.41 -1.94 -13.51
CA HIS A 127 3.66 -3.37 -13.63
C HIS A 127 2.40 -4.24 -13.55
N ASN A 128 1.22 -3.64 -13.32
CA ASN A 128 -0.07 -4.33 -13.07
C ASN A 128 0.00 -5.29 -11.88
N ILE A 129 0.66 -4.88 -10.79
CA ILE A 129 0.92 -5.72 -9.62
C ILE A 129 0.08 -5.23 -8.44
N GLY A 130 -0.47 -6.17 -7.68
CA GLY A 130 -0.95 -5.91 -6.33
C GLY A 130 -0.07 -6.60 -5.30
N MET A 131 0.35 -5.88 -4.26
CA MET A 131 1.19 -6.39 -3.20
C MET A 131 0.53 -6.11 -1.85
N ALA A 132 0.65 -7.06 -0.91
CA ALA A 132 0.24 -6.87 0.46
C ALA A 132 1.15 -7.62 1.43
N TYR A 133 1.51 -6.95 2.52
CA TYR A 133 2.21 -7.47 3.68
C TYR A 133 1.33 -7.25 4.91
N LEU A 134 0.84 -8.34 5.49
CA LEU A 134 0.05 -8.36 6.72
C LEU A 134 0.77 -9.25 7.73
N THR A 135 0.77 -8.83 9.00
CA THR A 135 1.44 -9.55 10.08
C THR A 135 0.65 -9.41 11.38
N ASN A 136 0.73 -10.41 12.25
CA ASN A 136 0.27 -10.33 13.64
C ASN A 136 1.39 -9.91 14.60
N ASP A 137 2.64 -9.86 14.13
CA ASP A 137 3.80 -9.32 14.85
C ASP A 137 3.99 -7.85 14.46
N LEU A 138 3.23 -6.99 15.14
CA LEU A 138 3.16 -5.56 14.87
C LEU A 138 4.53 -4.91 15.13
N SER A 139 5.01 -4.14 14.17
CA SER A 139 6.20 -3.33 14.36
C SER A 139 5.86 -1.96 14.96
N ALA A 140 6.87 -1.30 15.55
CA ALA A 140 6.78 0.12 15.92
C ALA A 140 6.80 1.05 14.68
N PHE A 141 7.03 0.48 13.50
CA PHE A 141 7.08 1.18 12.22
C PHE A 141 5.67 1.27 11.61
N GLY A 142 5.48 2.24 10.74
CA GLY A 142 4.20 2.53 10.12
C GLY A 142 4.40 3.32 8.85
N TYR A 143 3.36 3.45 8.04
CA TYR A 143 3.47 4.23 6.81
C TYR A 143 4.52 3.72 5.81
N GLY A 144 4.66 2.39 5.71
CA GLY A 144 5.53 1.75 4.71
C GLY A 144 7.02 1.74 5.05
N ASN A 145 7.43 2.15 6.26
CA ASN A 145 8.84 2.13 6.67
C ASN A 145 9.24 0.90 7.53
N ASP A 146 8.38 -0.13 7.62
CA ASP A 146 8.71 -1.37 8.32
C ASP A 146 9.84 -2.12 7.57
N PRO A 147 10.98 -2.41 8.22
CA PRO A 147 12.08 -3.14 7.60
C PRO A 147 11.69 -4.51 7.00
N LYS A 148 10.75 -5.24 7.62
CA LYS A 148 10.25 -6.53 7.12
C LYS A 148 9.50 -6.34 5.80
N PHE A 149 8.64 -5.33 5.73
CA PHE A 149 7.94 -4.97 4.50
C PHE A 149 8.92 -4.50 3.41
N LEU A 150 9.85 -3.60 3.76
CA LEU A 150 10.83 -3.06 2.81
C LEU A 150 11.74 -4.14 2.21
N ALA A 151 12.19 -5.10 3.04
CA ALA A 151 12.97 -6.24 2.58
C ALA A 151 12.18 -7.12 1.58
N LEU A 152 10.91 -7.41 1.90
CA LEU A 152 10.03 -8.16 1.02
C LEU A 152 9.77 -7.42 -0.30
N GLN A 153 9.49 -6.11 -0.24
CA GLN A 153 9.25 -5.29 -1.43
C GLN A 153 10.49 -5.26 -2.32
N LYS A 154 11.66 -4.98 -1.74
CA LYS A 154 12.92 -4.98 -2.47
C LYS A 154 13.16 -6.29 -3.21
N GLU A 155 13.00 -7.44 -2.53
CA GLU A 155 13.28 -8.72 -3.16
C GLU A 155 12.24 -9.11 -4.22
N PHE A 156 10.98 -8.70 -4.03
CA PHE A 156 9.95 -8.86 -5.04
C PHE A 156 10.32 -8.12 -6.34
N TYR A 157 10.71 -6.85 -6.26
CA TYR A 157 11.11 -6.08 -7.45
C TYR A 157 12.43 -6.58 -8.07
N ASN A 158 13.37 -7.08 -7.27
CA ASN A 158 14.56 -7.77 -7.80
C ASN A 158 14.17 -8.98 -8.66
N CYS A 159 13.23 -9.79 -8.21
CA CYS A 159 12.72 -10.94 -8.96
C CYS A 159 11.99 -10.49 -10.23
N LEU A 160 11.16 -9.44 -10.15
CA LEU A 160 10.46 -8.88 -11.29
C LEU A 160 11.43 -8.45 -12.39
N SER A 161 12.46 -7.67 -12.06
CA SER A 161 13.48 -7.24 -13.03
C SER A 161 14.19 -8.41 -13.70
N LYS A 162 14.47 -9.49 -12.97
CA LYS A 162 15.10 -10.70 -13.54
C LYS A 162 14.17 -11.38 -14.55
N ILE A 163 12.89 -11.49 -14.23
CA ILE A 163 11.87 -12.07 -15.12
C ILE A 163 11.73 -11.23 -16.39
N GLU A 164 11.64 -9.90 -16.27
CA GLU A 164 11.51 -9.00 -17.43
C GLU A 164 12.73 -9.08 -18.35
N LYS A 165 13.94 -9.04 -17.79
CA LYS A 165 15.18 -9.22 -18.57
C LYS A 165 15.21 -10.55 -19.31
N SER A 166 14.79 -11.64 -18.67
CA SER A 166 14.75 -12.96 -19.30
C SER A 166 13.77 -13.03 -20.48
N LYS A 167 12.61 -12.38 -20.38
CA LYS A 167 11.62 -12.29 -21.46
C LYS A 167 12.16 -11.48 -22.63
N THR A 168 12.83 -10.36 -22.37
CA THR A 168 13.44 -9.54 -23.43
C THR A 168 14.51 -10.34 -24.18
N SER A 169 15.40 -11.05 -23.47
CA SER A 169 16.42 -11.88 -24.14
C SER A 169 15.83 -13.01 -24.99
N LEU A 170 14.74 -13.64 -24.52
CA LEU A 170 14.04 -14.67 -25.29
C LEU A 170 13.36 -14.08 -26.54
N GLY A 171 12.68 -12.93 -26.41
CA GLY A 171 12.07 -12.24 -27.54
C GLY A 171 13.09 -11.86 -28.62
N THR A 172 14.22 -11.27 -28.24
CA THR A 172 15.30 -10.95 -29.19
C THR A 172 15.87 -12.19 -29.87
N GLN A 173 15.95 -13.33 -29.17
CA GLN A 173 16.43 -14.58 -29.75
C GLN A 173 15.42 -15.17 -30.77
N PHE A 174 14.12 -15.08 -30.49
CA PHE A 174 13.07 -15.48 -31.45
C PHE A 174 13.01 -14.56 -32.66
N ASP A 175 13.14 -13.25 -32.47
CA ASP A 175 13.15 -12.28 -33.57
C ASP A 175 14.35 -12.54 -34.52
N MET A 176 15.54 -12.82 -33.98
CA MET A 176 16.72 -13.18 -34.78
C MET A 176 16.54 -14.50 -35.55
N LEU A 177 15.88 -15.50 -34.98
CA LEU A 177 15.61 -16.78 -35.65
C LEU A 177 14.49 -16.68 -36.71
N SER A 178 13.59 -15.72 -36.58
CA SER A 178 12.53 -15.46 -37.57
C SER A 178 12.96 -14.58 -38.75
N ALA A 179 14.12 -13.93 -38.63
CA ALA A 179 14.69 -13.02 -39.62
C ALA A 179 15.77 -13.67 -40.52
N SER A 180 16.03 -14.98 -40.35
CA SER A 180 16.95 -15.81 -41.15
C SER A 180 16.19 -16.80 -42.02
#